data_AF-A0A084SQW8-F1
#
_entry.id   AF-A0A084SQW8-F1
#
_cell.length_a   1.000
_cell.length_b   1.000
_cell.length_c   1.000
_cell.angle_alpha   90.00
_cell.angle_beta   90.00
_cell.angle_gamma   90.00
#
_symmetry.space_group_name_H-M   'P 1'
#
loop_
_entity.id
_entity.type
_entity.pdbx_description
1 polymer ?
#
loop_
_entity_poly.entity_id
_entity_poly.type
_entity_poly.pdbx_seq_one_letter_code
_entity_poly.pdbx_strand_id
1 'polypeptide(L)'
;GKMSIERFCVTLQQAHHQAIHGGGNWKLGRKWPGEWNRMTMETLFEAEAEAGRMLTRNTILEIVATHMKEYRIPMNFVRCGGR
;
A
#
# COMPACT_ATOMS: atom_id res chain seq x y z
N GLY A 1 -8.85 -11.53 -9.57
CA GLY A 1 -9.97 -10.80 -10.22
C GLY A 1 -9.47 -9.55 -10.92
N LYS A 2 -10.34 -8.77 -11.58
CA LYS A 2 -9.95 -7.52 -12.31
C LYS A 2 -9.28 -6.47 -11.39
N MET A 3 -9.55 -6.57 -10.09
CA MET A 3 -8.93 -5.86 -8.97
C MET A 3 -7.97 -6.78 -8.17
N SER A 4 -7.18 -7.62 -8.85
CA SER A 4 -6.17 -8.45 -8.15
C SER A 4 -5.10 -7.53 -7.57
N ILE A 5 -4.75 -7.70 -6.30
CA ILE A 5 -3.69 -6.93 -5.65
C ILE A 5 -2.35 -7.08 -6.40
N GLU A 6 -2.16 -8.22 -7.05
CA GLU A 6 -1.02 -8.51 -7.94
C GLU A 6 -0.85 -7.48 -9.07
N ARG A 7 -1.95 -6.84 -9.50
CA ARG A 7 -1.93 -5.80 -10.55
C ARG A 7 -1.51 -4.42 -10.03
N PHE A 8 -1.40 -4.29 -8.71
CA PHE A 8 -0.92 -3.09 -8.02
C PHE A 8 0.41 -3.32 -7.29
N CYS A 9 0.99 -4.53 -7.41
CA CYS A 9 2.23 -4.89 -6.73
C CYS A 9 3.45 -4.29 -7.43
N VAL A 10 4.31 -3.66 -6.63
CA VAL A 10 5.72 -3.44 -6.95
C VAL A 10 6.43 -4.78 -7.16
N THR A 11 7.26 -4.86 -8.20
CA THR A 11 8.12 -6.03 -8.41
C THR A 11 9.20 -6.06 -7.34
N LEU A 12 9.14 -7.04 -6.44
CA LEU A 12 10.13 -7.31 -5.40
C LEU A 12 10.58 -8.76 -5.48
N GLN A 13 11.77 -9.09 -4.97
CA GLN A 13 12.16 -10.49 -4.78
C GLN A 13 11.14 -11.20 -3.87
N GLN A 14 10.77 -12.43 -4.21
CA GLN A 14 9.72 -13.20 -3.52
C GLN A 14 9.91 -13.25 -2.00
N ALA A 15 11.15 -13.41 -1.53
CA ALA A 15 11.46 -13.43 -0.10
C ALA A 15 11.13 -12.10 0.60
N HIS A 16 11.47 -10.97 -0.03
CA HIS A 16 11.12 -9.63 0.48
C HIS A 16 9.61 -9.40 0.46
N HIS A 17 8.94 -9.80 -0.62
CA HIS A 17 7.48 -9.73 -0.74
C HIS A 17 6.79 -10.56 0.36
N GLN A 18 7.25 -11.79 0.61
CA GLN A 18 6.71 -12.65 1.65
C GLN A 18 7.02 -12.12 3.06
N ALA A 19 8.20 -11.54 3.29
CA ALA A 19 8.54 -10.90 4.56
C ALA A 19 7.57 -9.76 4.89
N ILE A 20 7.25 -8.89 3.91
CA ILE A 20 6.23 -7.85 4.05
C ILE A 20 4.85 -8.45 4.33
N HIS A 21 4.53 -9.61 3.76
CA HIS A 21 3.30 -10.35 4.03
C HIS A 21 3.39 -11.35 5.20
N GLY A 22 4.30 -11.18 6.16
CA GLY A 22 4.38 -12.06 7.34
C GLY A 22 4.66 -13.53 6.99
N GLY A 23 5.62 -13.78 6.09
CA GLY A 23 5.97 -15.11 5.59
C GLY A 23 4.99 -15.67 4.56
N GLY A 24 4.27 -14.79 3.84
CA GLY A 24 3.24 -15.18 2.88
C GLY A 24 1.83 -15.34 3.46
N ASN A 25 1.67 -15.17 4.78
CA ASN A 25 0.35 -15.04 5.41
C ASN A 25 0.06 -13.58 5.73
N TRP A 26 -0.51 -12.85 4.77
CA TRP A 26 -0.81 -11.42 4.90
C TRP A 26 -1.65 -11.07 6.13
N LYS A 27 -2.46 -12.01 6.66
CA LYS A 27 -3.24 -11.80 7.90
C LYS A 27 -2.33 -11.69 9.13
N LEU A 28 -1.19 -12.39 9.15
CA LEU A 28 -0.19 -12.28 10.21
C LEU A 28 0.57 -10.96 10.11
N GLY A 29 0.98 -10.56 8.91
CA GLY A 29 1.63 -9.25 8.69
C GLY A 29 0.81 -8.10 9.28
N ARG A 30 -0.51 -8.06 9.06
CA ARG A 30 -1.42 -7.04 9.61
C ARG A 30 -1.48 -6.93 11.13
N LYS A 31 -0.98 -7.92 11.87
CA LYS A 31 -0.91 -7.88 13.34
C LYS A 31 0.37 -7.21 13.84
N TRP A 32 1.35 -6.97 12.96
CA TRP A 32 2.60 -6.34 13.37
C TRP A 32 2.37 -4.88 13.76
N PRO A 33 2.86 -4.46 14.94
CA PRO A 33 2.89 -3.05 15.29
C PRO A 33 3.62 -2.26 14.21
N GLY A 34 2.99 -1.20 13.71
CA GLY A 34 3.57 -0.37 12.65
C GLY A 34 3.63 -1.04 11.27
N GLU A 35 2.80 -2.05 10.99
CA GLU A 35 2.71 -2.60 9.63
C GLU A 35 2.29 -1.51 8.64
N TRP A 36 3.09 -1.32 7.59
CA TRP A 36 3.01 -0.16 6.71
C TRP A 36 1.69 -0.05 5.94
N ASN A 37 1.11 -1.16 5.45
CA ASN A 37 -0.21 -1.12 4.81
C ASN A 37 -1.29 -0.75 5.83
N ARG A 38 -1.26 -1.30 7.04
CA ARG A 38 -2.21 -0.96 8.10
C ARG A 38 -2.17 0.52 8.41
N MET A 39 -0.98 1.08 8.65
CA MET A 39 -0.82 2.51 8.93
C MET A 39 -1.29 3.37 7.75
N THR A 40 -0.94 3.00 6.53
CA THR A 40 -1.39 3.74 5.33
C THR A 40 -2.90 3.68 5.15
N MET A 41 -3.53 2.53 5.40
CA MET A 41 -4.99 2.41 5.33
C MET A 41 -5.69 3.18 6.45
N GLU A 42 -5.09 3.26 7.63
CA GLU A 42 -5.58 4.05 8.77
C GLU A 42 -5.55 5.55 8.41
N THR A 43 -4.42 6.06 7.88
CA THR A 43 -4.31 7.44 7.37
C THR A 43 -5.33 7.76 6.28
N LEU A 44 -5.56 6.84 5.33
CA LEU A 44 -6.55 7.04 4.27
C LEU A 44 -7.97 7.09 4.83
N PHE A 45 -8.29 6.23 5.80
CA PHE A 45 -9.60 6.20 6.46
C PHE A 45 -9.87 7.50 7.23
N GLU A 46 -8.89 8.00 7.99
CA GLU A 46 -9.00 9.28 8.71
C GLU A 46 -9.23 10.45 7.75
N ALA A 47 -8.48 10.48 6.64
CA ALA A 47 -8.65 11.51 5.62
C ALA A 47 -10.03 11.46 4.92
N GLU A 48 -10.60 10.27 4.70
CA GLU A 48 -11.98 10.12 4.21
C GLU A 48 -13.01 10.60 5.23
N ALA A 49 -12.79 10.27 6.51
CA ALA A 49 -13.66 10.67 7.61
C ALA A 49 -13.66 12.19 7.79
N GLU A 50 -12.49 12.84 7.74
CA GLU A 50 -12.34 14.29 7.82
C GLU A 50 -12.96 15.01 6.61
N ALA A 51 -12.77 14.46 5.41
CA ALA A 51 -13.35 15.02 4.19
C ALA A 51 -14.87 14.82 4.08
N GLY A 52 -15.45 13.89 4.88
CA GLY A 52 -16.86 13.50 4.79
C GLY A 52 -17.24 12.83 3.46
N ARG A 53 -16.26 12.34 2.71
CA ARG A 53 -16.44 11.70 1.40
C ARG A 53 -15.27 10.80 1.05
N MET A 54 -15.49 9.88 0.11
CA MET A 54 -14.41 9.10 -0.49
C MET A 54 -13.34 10.02 -1.11
N LEU A 55 -12.08 9.60 -0.97
CA LEU A 55 -10.96 10.29 -1.58
C LEU A 55 -10.92 10.04 -3.10
N THR A 56 -10.40 11.02 -3.83
CA THR A 56 -10.12 10.83 -5.26
C THR A 56 -8.87 9.98 -5.42
N ARG A 57 -8.73 9.31 -6.58
CA ARG A 57 -7.49 8.57 -6.91
C ARG A 57 -6.24 9.44 -6.73
N ASN A 58 -6.28 10.71 -7.17
CA ASN A 58 -5.12 11.59 -7.07
C ASN A 58 -4.76 11.89 -5.61
N THR A 59 -5.76 12.18 -4.79
CA THR A 59 -5.55 12.43 -3.36
C THR A 59 -5.00 11.20 -2.63
N ILE A 60 -5.50 10.00 -2.96
CA ILE A 60 -4.95 8.74 -2.43
C ILE A 60 -3.48 8.61 -2.82
N LEU A 61 -3.14 8.86 -4.10
CA LEU A 61 -1.75 8.76 -4.56
C LEU A 61 -0.83 9.78 -3.88
N GLU A 62 -1.30 11.00 -3.62
CA GLU A 62 -0.55 12.03 -2.89
C GLU A 62 -0.27 11.63 -1.43
N ILE A 63 -1.28 11.10 -0.73
CA ILE A 63 -1.12 10.61 0.66
C ILE A 63 -0.14 9.44 0.69
N VAL A 64 -0.33 8.45 -0.19
CA VAL A 64 0.57 7.29 -0.28
C VAL A 64 1.99 7.72 -0.63
N ALA A 65 2.18 8.64 -1.57
CA ALA A 65 3.51 9.16 -1.92
C ALA A 65 4.18 9.87 -0.74
N THR A 66 3.40 10.58 0.08
CA THR A 66 3.90 11.24 1.30
C THR A 66 4.38 10.21 2.32
N HIS A 67 3.57 9.18 2.60
CA HIS A 67 3.98 8.06 3.45
C HIS A 67 5.21 7.32 2.89
N MET A 68 5.28 7.05 1.58
CA MET A 68 6.44 6.40 0.98
C MET A 68 7.73 7.20 1.22
N LYS A 69 7.69 8.54 1.11
CA LYS A 69 8.83 9.40 1.42
C LYS A 69 9.23 9.32 2.90
N GLU A 70 8.25 9.40 3.80
CA GLU A 70 8.48 9.37 5.25
C GLU A 70 9.20 8.07 5.68
N TYR A 71 8.73 6.93 5.16
CA TYR A 71 9.30 5.61 5.45
C TYR A 71 10.48 5.23 4.55
N ARG A 72 10.98 6.17 3.72
CA ARG A 72 12.10 5.99 2.78
C ARG A 72 11.89 4.81 1.81
N ILE A 73 10.63 4.55 1.45
CA ILE A 73 10.25 3.57 0.45
C ILE A 73 10.41 4.23 -0.93
N PRO A 74 11.19 3.63 -1.85
CA PRO A 74 11.36 4.19 -3.19
C PRO A 74 10.03 4.34 -3.92
N MET A 75 9.73 5.53 -4.45
CA MET A 75 8.56 5.81 -5.30
C MET A 75 8.76 5.30 -6.74
N ASN A 76 9.33 4.10 -6.88
CA ASN A 76 9.55 3.46 -8.18
C ASN A 76 8.29 2.66 -8.54
N PHE A 77 7.28 3.35 -9.05
CA PHE A 77 6.12 2.69 -9.63
C PHE A 77 6.53 2.07 -10.96
N VAL A 78 6.68 0.75 -10.98
CA VAL A 78 6.81 0.03 -12.25
C VAL A 78 5.47 0.15 -12.94
N ARG A 79 5.45 0.71 -14.16
CA ARG A 79 4.25 0.76 -14.98
C ARG A 79 3.89 -0.69 -15.32
N CYS A 80 2.92 -1.28 -14.62
CA CYS A 80 2.36 -2.57 -15.01
C CYS A 80 1.61 -2.35 -16.34
N GLY A 81 2.34 -2.46 -17.45
CA GLY A 81 1.76 -2.53 -18.78
C GLY A 81 0.93 -3.80 -18.86
N GLY A 82 -0.40 -3.65 -18.82
CA GLY A 82 -1.29 -4.73 -19.18
C GLY A 82 -1.00 -5.14 -20.62
N ARG A 83 -0.67 -6.42 -20.82
CA ARG A 83 -1.03 -7.11 -22.06
C ARG A 83 -2.47 -7.57 -21.94
#